data_AF-A0AAV0Q6W0-F1
#
_entry.id   AF-A0AAV0Q6W0-F1
#
_cell.length_a   1.000
_cell.length_b   1.000
_cell.length_c   1.000
_cell.angle_alpha   90.00
_cell.angle_beta   90.00
_cell.angle_gamma   90.00
#
_symmetry.space_group_name_H-M   'P 1'
#
loop_
_entity.id
_entity.type
_entity.pdbx_description
1 polymer ?
#
loop_
_entity_poly.entity_id
_entity_poly.type
_entity_poly.pdbx_seq_one_letter_code
_entity_poly.pdbx_strand_id
1 'polypeptide(L)'
;MASSSSSGLTFKLHPLVIVNISDHYTRVKSQMNPPVASTSCSNTNGSGNGGDSAAVVAPAPPPRVYGCVIGVQRGRTVEIFNSFELLYDPSTDSLDRAFLLKKQELYKKVFPNFYVLGWYSTGSDAEEADMHIHKALMDINESPVYVLLNPAINHAQKDLPVTIYESELHVIDGIPQLIFVNSSYTIETVEAERISVDHVAHLKPSDGGSAATQLAAHLTSIHSAIKMLNSRIRVLHHYLVAMQKGICVPLFLWQLQNRLIS
;
A
#
# COMPACT_ATOMS: atom_id res chain seq x y z
N MET A 1 9.54 -18.29 -2.81
CA MET A 1 9.09 -18.18 -1.41
C MET A 1 9.96 -17.11 -0.78
N ALA A 2 9.49 -15.87 -0.72
CA ALA A 2 10.25 -14.81 -0.07
C ALA A 2 10.48 -15.21 1.40
N SER A 3 11.73 -15.17 1.84
CA SER A 3 12.09 -15.37 3.23
C SER A 3 11.25 -14.41 4.08
N SER A 4 10.73 -14.88 5.22
CA SER A 4 10.16 -13.98 6.21
C SER A 4 11.28 -13.28 6.96
N SER A 5 11.14 -11.98 7.22
CA SER A 5 12.16 -11.21 7.94
C SER A 5 12.54 -11.85 9.28
N SER A 6 13.84 -11.79 9.58
CA SER A 6 14.45 -12.22 10.84
C SER A 6 14.75 -11.05 11.79
N SER A 7 14.48 -9.81 11.39
CA SER A 7 14.83 -8.59 12.13
C SER A 7 14.16 -8.48 13.51
N GLY A 8 13.00 -9.12 13.67
CA GLY A 8 12.16 -9.01 14.86
C GLY A 8 11.54 -7.61 15.04
N LEU A 9 11.55 -6.77 14.00
CA LEU A 9 10.80 -5.53 13.98
C LEU A 9 9.31 -5.79 13.80
N THR A 10 8.51 -4.90 14.37
CA THR A 10 7.05 -4.92 14.28
C THR A 10 6.59 -3.66 13.57
N PHE A 11 5.97 -3.82 12.41
CA PHE A 11 5.47 -2.70 11.63
C PHE A 11 4.00 -2.42 11.95
N LYS A 12 3.71 -1.15 12.20
CA LYS A 12 2.36 -0.64 12.32
C LYS A 12 2.13 0.40 11.23
N LEU A 13 1.14 0.16 10.40
CA LEU A 13 0.84 0.98 9.23
C LEU A 13 -0.50 1.70 9.45
N HIS A 14 -0.48 3.01 9.35
CA HIS A 14 -1.69 3.83 9.41
C HIS A 14 -2.42 3.86 8.06
N PRO A 15 -3.76 3.71 8.03
CA PRO A 15 -4.56 3.83 6.81
C PRO A 15 -4.32 5.09 5.98
N LEU A 16 -4.02 6.22 6.62
CA LEU A 16 -3.70 7.48 5.93
C LEU A 16 -2.56 7.31 4.92
N VAL A 17 -1.54 6.50 5.24
CA VAL A 17 -0.41 6.23 4.34
C VAL A 17 -0.89 5.56 3.05
N ILE A 18 -1.78 4.59 3.16
CA ILE A 18 -2.33 3.84 2.03
C ILE A 18 -3.16 4.77 1.14
N VAL A 19 -3.98 5.62 1.75
CA VAL A 19 -4.79 6.63 1.05
C VAL A 19 -3.88 7.60 0.29
N ASN A 20 -2.84 8.13 0.94
CA ASN A 20 -1.89 9.05 0.31
C ASN A 20 -1.18 8.42 -0.91
N ILE A 21 -0.71 7.17 -0.79
CA ILE A 21 -0.03 6.47 -1.89
C ILE A 21 -1.00 6.24 -3.05
N SER A 22 -2.23 5.81 -2.74
CA SER A 22 -3.27 5.55 -3.75
C SER A 22 -3.69 6.83 -4.48
N ASP A 23 -3.83 7.94 -3.75
CA ASP A 23 -4.14 9.27 -4.27
C ASP A 23 -2.98 9.80 -5.13
N HIS A 24 -1.73 9.67 -4.68
CA HIS A 24 -0.54 10.02 -5.48
C HIS A 24 -0.50 9.26 -6.81
N TYR A 25 -0.70 7.94 -6.77
CA TYR A 25 -0.76 7.11 -7.97
C TYR A 25 -1.89 7.55 -8.92
N THR A 26 -3.08 7.80 -8.38
CA THR A 26 -4.26 8.17 -9.18
C THR A 26 -4.08 9.53 -9.83
N ARG A 27 -3.49 10.52 -9.14
CA ARG A 27 -3.15 11.83 -9.72
C ARG A 27 -2.20 11.70 -10.89
N VAL A 28 -1.07 11.01 -10.70
CA VAL A 28 -0.06 10.84 -11.75
C VAL A 28 -0.64 10.09 -12.95
N LYS A 29 -1.41 9.03 -12.70
CA LYS A 29 -2.12 8.29 -13.75
C LYS A 29 -3.09 9.17 -14.54
N SER A 30 -3.84 10.06 -13.86
CA SER A 30 -4.76 10.98 -14.52
C SER A 30 -4.05 12.07 -15.34
N GLN A 31 -2.87 12.51 -14.92
CA GLN A 31 -2.08 13.50 -15.67
C GLN A 31 -1.46 12.92 -16.93
N MET A 32 -1.07 11.64 -16.88
CA MET A 32 -0.48 10.93 -18.02
C MET A 32 -1.52 10.53 -19.06
N ASN A 33 -2.76 10.28 -18.63
CA ASN A 33 -3.92 10.04 -19.49
C ASN A 33 -4.92 11.19 -19.36
N PRO A 34 -4.67 12.37 -19.95
CA PRO A 34 -5.65 13.45 -19.93
C PRO A 34 -6.96 12.94 -20.55
N PRO A 35 -8.13 13.22 -19.94
CA PRO A 35 -9.38 12.93 -20.58
C PRO A 35 -9.37 13.64 -21.93
N VAL A 36 -9.62 12.90 -23.01
CA VAL A 36 -9.76 13.46 -24.35
C VAL A 36 -10.85 14.52 -24.24
N ALA A 37 -10.46 15.79 -24.14
CA ALA A 37 -11.41 16.87 -24.18
C ALA A 37 -12.14 16.70 -25.50
N SER A 38 -13.44 16.43 -25.42
CA SER A 38 -14.33 16.43 -26.57
C SER A 38 -14.32 17.85 -27.14
N THR A 39 -13.37 18.11 -28.04
CA THR A 39 -13.36 19.31 -28.85
C THR A 39 -14.63 19.29 -29.68
N SER A 40 -15.60 20.04 -29.20
CA SER A 40 -16.75 20.49 -29.94
C SER A 40 -16.30 21.65 -30.83
N CYS A 41 -16.26 21.45 -32.15
CA CYS A 41 -16.86 22.38 -33.12
C CYS A 41 -16.73 21.96 -34.61
N SER A 42 -17.86 22.14 -35.30
CA SER A 42 -18.06 22.53 -36.72
C SER A 42 -17.92 21.51 -37.88
N ASN A 43 -19.07 21.32 -38.56
CA ASN A 43 -19.29 20.80 -39.90
C ASN A 43 -18.24 21.21 -40.95
N THR A 44 -17.83 20.25 -41.79
CA THR A 44 -17.79 20.39 -43.26
C THR A 44 -17.81 19.02 -43.95
N ASN A 45 -18.72 18.83 -44.90
CA ASN A 45 -18.73 17.71 -45.86
C ASN A 45 -17.47 17.73 -46.74
N GLY A 46 -16.82 16.59 -46.95
CA GLY A 46 -15.76 16.43 -47.96
C GLY A 46 -15.23 15.00 -48.04
N SER A 47 -15.48 14.35 -49.18
CA SER A 47 -14.97 13.02 -49.54
C SER A 47 -13.43 12.96 -49.56
N GLY A 48 -12.85 11.86 -49.06
CA GLY A 48 -11.42 11.59 -49.19
C GLY A 48 -11.04 10.20 -48.68
N ASN A 49 -10.56 9.36 -49.59
CA ASN A 49 -10.01 8.02 -49.37
C ASN A 49 -8.60 8.14 -48.75
N GLY A 50 -8.31 7.43 -47.67
CA GLY A 50 -6.98 7.39 -47.07
C GLY A 50 -6.89 6.36 -45.95
N GLY A 51 -6.20 5.25 -46.21
CA GLY A 51 -5.98 4.19 -45.24
C GLY A 51 -4.92 4.60 -44.23
N ASP A 52 -5.36 5.00 -43.04
CA ASP A 52 -4.48 5.14 -41.89
C ASP A 52 -4.54 3.86 -41.07
N SER A 53 -3.45 3.09 -41.15
CA SER A 53 -3.18 2.02 -40.21
C SER A 53 -3.09 2.63 -38.82
N ALA A 54 -4.16 2.46 -38.05
CA ALA A 54 -4.18 2.76 -36.63
C ALA A 54 -3.05 1.95 -35.98
N ALA A 55 -1.91 2.62 -35.76
CA ALA A 55 -0.84 2.10 -34.94
C ALA A 55 -1.47 1.79 -33.59
N VAL A 56 -1.61 0.50 -33.29
CA VAL A 56 -1.99 0.01 -31.97
C VAL A 56 -0.83 0.40 -31.06
N VAL A 57 -0.88 1.61 -30.51
CA VAL A 57 0.05 2.08 -29.48
C VAL A 57 -0.15 1.12 -28.32
N ALA A 58 0.84 0.24 -28.11
CA ALA A 58 0.84 -0.67 -26.97
C ALA A 58 0.57 0.15 -25.70
N PRO A 59 -0.30 -0.32 -24.78
CA PRO A 59 -0.62 0.43 -23.58
C PRO A 59 0.68 0.73 -22.84
N ALA A 60 0.96 2.02 -22.63
CA ALA A 60 2.11 2.45 -21.85
C ALA A 60 2.07 1.75 -20.48
N PRO A 61 3.22 1.28 -19.96
CA PRO A 61 3.25 0.64 -18.65
C PRO A 61 2.65 1.57 -17.59
N PRO A 62 1.92 1.04 -16.60
CA PRO A 62 1.30 1.86 -15.57
C PRO A 62 2.35 2.72 -14.87
N PRO A 63 2.06 4.01 -14.61
CA PRO A 63 3.06 4.91 -14.04
C PRO A 63 3.48 4.43 -12.65
N ARG A 64 4.78 4.41 -12.41
CA ARG A 64 5.35 4.09 -11.12
C ARG A 64 5.60 5.37 -10.34
N VAL A 65 5.05 5.46 -9.14
CA VAL A 65 5.23 6.63 -8.28
C VAL A 65 6.10 6.28 -7.08
N TYR A 66 6.88 7.25 -6.62
CA TYR A 66 7.81 7.10 -5.51
C TYR A 66 7.53 8.14 -4.42
N GLY A 67 7.81 7.80 -3.18
CA GLY A 67 7.76 8.75 -2.08
C GLY A 67 8.42 8.26 -0.81
N CYS A 68 8.51 9.11 0.20
CA CYS A 68 8.99 8.75 1.53
C CYS A 68 7.84 8.38 2.45
N VAL A 69 8.10 7.46 3.37
CA VAL A 69 7.23 7.20 4.52
C VAL A 69 7.89 7.76 5.78
N ILE A 70 7.08 8.39 6.62
CA ILE A 70 7.51 9.03 7.87
C ILE A 70 6.71 8.52 9.05
N GLY A 71 7.35 8.55 10.21
CA GLY A 71 6.73 8.12 11.45
C GLY A 71 7.72 8.06 12.58
N VAL A 72 7.48 7.16 13.53
CA VAL A 72 8.30 7.02 14.73
C VAL A 72 8.75 5.57 14.90
N GLN A 73 9.95 5.41 15.43
CA GLN A 73 10.44 4.11 15.87
C GLN A 73 10.59 4.12 17.39
N ARG A 74 9.93 3.18 18.06
CA ARG A 74 9.97 2.99 19.51
C ARG A 74 10.52 1.60 19.80
N GLY A 75 11.84 1.53 20.04
CA GLY A 75 12.53 0.25 20.19
C GLY A 75 12.44 -0.58 18.91
N ARG A 76 11.76 -1.74 18.98
CA ARG A 76 11.54 -2.65 17.84
C ARG A 76 10.20 -2.46 17.13
N THR A 77 9.45 -1.44 17.49
CA THR A 77 8.18 -1.11 16.84
C THR A 77 8.36 0.12 15.97
N VAL A 78 8.07 -0.05 14.68
CA VAL A 78 8.13 1.01 13.67
C VAL A 78 6.69 1.36 13.30
N GLU A 79 6.28 2.58 13.64
CA GLU A 79 4.93 3.09 13.40
C GLU A 79 4.98 4.11 12.27
N ILE A 80 4.37 3.76 11.13
CA ILE A 80 4.34 4.56 9.91
C ILE A 80 3.05 5.38 9.90
N PHE A 81 3.18 6.68 10.15
CA PHE A 81 2.05 7.59 10.33
C PHE A 81 1.61 8.31 9.06
N ASN A 82 2.57 8.70 8.22
CA ASN A 82 2.29 9.55 7.07
C ASN A 82 3.30 9.30 5.95
N SER A 83 3.08 9.89 4.79
CA SER A 83 3.94 9.77 3.62
C SER A 83 3.93 11.06 2.79
N PHE A 84 4.98 11.26 1.99
CA PHE A 84 5.04 12.36 1.03
C PHE A 84 5.70 11.91 -0.27
N GLU A 85 5.23 12.46 -1.38
CA GLU A 85 5.74 12.19 -2.73
C GLU A 85 7.18 12.69 -2.93
N LEU A 86 7.96 11.93 -3.71
CA LEU A 86 9.29 12.29 -4.18
C LEU A 86 9.28 12.53 -5.69
N LEU A 87 10.23 13.34 -6.15
CA LEU A 87 10.50 13.52 -7.58
C LEU A 87 11.59 12.54 -8.00
N TYR A 88 11.26 11.69 -8.96
CA TYR A 88 12.16 10.73 -9.58
C TYR A 88 12.36 11.15 -11.03
N ASP A 89 13.63 11.24 -11.45
CA ASP A 89 14.01 11.55 -12.82
C ASP A 89 14.35 10.25 -13.57
N PRO A 90 13.51 9.81 -14.52
CA PRO A 90 13.74 8.58 -15.27
C PRO A 90 14.99 8.63 -16.16
N SER A 91 15.49 9.82 -16.50
CA SER A 91 16.65 9.97 -17.38
C SER A 91 17.98 9.70 -16.67
N THR A 92 18.04 10.07 -15.38
CA THR A 92 19.22 9.89 -14.53
C THR A 92 19.08 8.73 -13.55
N ASP A 93 17.94 8.04 -13.56
CA ASP A 93 17.57 6.98 -12.61
C ASP A 93 17.81 7.40 -11.15
N SER A 94 17.50 8.67 -10.84
CA SER A 94 17.88 9.28 -9.57
C SER A 94 16.75 10.08 -8.93
N LEU A 95 16.79 10.16 -7.60
CA LEU A 95 15.87 10.96 -6.81
C LEU A 95 16.39 12.39 -6.65
N ASP A 96 15.50 13.37 -6.74
CA ASP A 96 15.84 14.76 -6.43
C ASP A 96 16.10 14.93 -4.93
N ARG A 97 17.40 14.95 -4.57
CA ARG A 97 17.86 15.09 -3.19
C ARG A 97 17.54 16.47 -2.60
N ALA A 98 17.60 17.53 -3.39
CA ALA A 98 17.32 18.87 -2.90
C ALA A 98 15.83 19.00 -2.53
N PHE A 99 14.94 18.44 -3.35
CA PHE A 99 13.51 18.38 -3.06
C PHE A 99 13.22 17.54 -1.82
N LEU A 100 13.85 16.36 -1.69
CA LEU A 100 13.70 15.47 -0.54
C LEU A 100 14.06 16.20 0.76
N LEU A 101 15.27 16.77 0.84
CA LEU A 101 15.76 17.44 2.06
C LEU A 101 14.89 18.63 2.44
N LYS A 102 14.44 19.42 1.46
CA LYS A 102 13.52 20.53 1.67
C LYS A 102 12.18 20.05 2.24
N LYS A 103 11.58 19.00 1.66
CA LYS A 103 10.33 18.42 2.17
C LYS A 103 10.51 17.85 3.57
N GLN A 104 11.61 17.15 3.82
CA GLN A 104 11.94 16.62 5.15
C GLN A 104 11.98 17.73 6.20
N GLU A 105 12.61 18.88 5.90
CA GLU A 105 12.67 20.01 6.84
C GLU A 105 11.28 20.57 7.15
N LEU A 106 10.41 20.69 6.13
CA LEU A 106 9.03 21.17 6.31
C LEU A 106 8.21 20.22 7.19
N TYR A 107 8.31 18.90 6.96
CA TYR A 107 7.62 17.93 7.79
C TYR A 107 8.15 17.92 9.22
N LYS A 108 9.46 18.09 9.42
CA LYS A 108 10.06 18.20 10.75
C LYS A 108 9.58 19.43 11.53
N LYS A 109 9.23 20.53 10.84
CA LYS A 109 8.63 21.72 11.49
C LYS A 109 7.22 21.45 12.01
N VAL A 110 6.44 20.63 11.31
CA VAL A 110 5.04 20.32 11.70
C VAL A 110 4.99 19.11 12.66
N PHE A 111 5.84 18.12 12.44
CA PHE A 111 5.93 16.88 13.22
C PHE A 111 7.37 16.66 13.70
N PRO A 112 7.82 17.34 14.77
CA PRO A 112 9.21 17.28 15.23
C PRO A 112 9.70 15.90 15.65
N ASN A 113 8.78 15.04 16.07
CA ASN A 113 9.07 13.69 16.53
C ASN A 113 9.10 12.66 15.39
N PHE A 114 8.76 13.05 14.15
CA PHE A 114 8.70 12.14 13.02
C PHE A 114 10.01 12.16 12.24
N TYR A 115 10.42 10.97 11.81
CA TYR A 115 11.63 10.74 11.04
C TYR A 115 11.28 10.02 9.73
N VAL A 116 12.17 10.11 8.75
CA VAL A 116 12.06 9.34 7.50
C VAL A 116 12.40 7.89 7.82
N LEU A 117 11.38 7.03 7.82
CA LEU A 117 11.52 5.61 8.13
C LEU A 117 11.90 4.80 6.89
N GLY A 118 11.62 5.33 5.71
CA GLY A 118 11.89 4.65 4.45
C GLY A 118 11.13 5.29 3.30
N TRP A 119 10.75 4.45 2.34
CA TRP A 119 10.12 4.89 1.11
C TRP A 119 9.02 3.95 0.64
N TYR A 120 8.21 4.43 -0.29
CA TYR A 120 7.19 3.66 -0.95
C TYR A 120 7.31 3.73 -2.46
N SER A 121 6.81 2.70 -3.12
CA SER A 121 6.57 2.70 -4.56
C SER A 121 5.25 2.02 -4.89
N THR A 122 4.84 2.13 -6.15
CA THR A 122 3.71 1.35 -6.67
C THR A 122 4.16 0.34 -7.71
N GLY A 123 3.72 -0.91 -7.60
CA GLY A 123 4.12 -1.98 -8.51
C GLY A 123 3.54 -3.32 -8.11
N SER A 124 3.69 -4.33 -8.97
CA SER A 124 3.23 -5.69 -8.68
C SER A 124 4.14 -6.44 -7.71
N ASP A 125 5.45 -6.26 -7.83
CA ASP A 125 6.47 -6.88 -6.99
C ASP A 125 7.71 -5.96 -6.89
N ALA A 126 8.64 -6.30 -5.99
CA ALA A 126 9.91 -5.60 -5.86
C ALA A 126 10.83 -5.93 -7.05
N GLU A 127 11.38 -4.89 -7.68
CA GLU A 127 12.24 -4.99 -8.86
C GLU A 127 13.71 -4.66 -8.51
N GLU A 128 14.65 -5.02 -9.39
CA GLU A 128 16.07 -4.71 -9.17
C GLU A 128 16.34 -3.19 -9.20
N ALA A 129 15.58 -2.42 -9.99
CA ALA A 129 15.62 -0.96 -9.99
C ALA A 129 15.30 -0.36 -8.60
N ASP A 130 14.45 -1.03 -7.82
CA ASP A 130 14.12 -0.59 -6.45
C ASP A 130 15.31 -0.64 -5.52
N MET A 131 16.23 -1.57 -5.75
CA MET A 131 17.44 -1.70 -4.94
C MET A 131 18.37 -0.49 -5.12
N HIS A 132 18.37 0.14 -6.30
CA HIS A 132 19.16 1.34 -6.56
C HIS A 132 18.62 2.52 -5.75
N ILE A 133 17.30 2.72 -5.78
CA ILE A 133 16.59 3.74 -5.00
C ILE A 133 16.77 3.48 -3.50
N HIS A 134 16.66 2.23 -3.08
CA HIS A 134 16.82 1.84 -1.69
C HIS A 134 18.22 2.17 -1.18
N LYS A 135 19.28 1.76 -1.89
CA LYS A 135 20.67 2.09 -1.56
C LYS A 135 20.91 3.59 -1.54
N ALA A 136 20.29 4.34 -2.45
CA ALA A 136 20.36 5.78 -2.45
C ALA A 136 19.84 6.34 -1.12
N LEU A 137 18.72 5.86 -0.61
CA LEU A 137 18.10 6.36 0.64
C LEU A 137 18.77 5.87 1.94
N MET A 138 19.73 4.95 1.85
CA MET A 138 20.48 4.46 3.02
C MET A 138 21.36 5.54 3.68
N ASP A 139 21.63 6.64 2.97
CA ASP A 139 22.34 7.81 3.51
C ASP A 139 21.53 8.61 4.52
N ILE A 140 20.20 8.58 4.41
CA ILE A 140 19.26 9.28 5.30
C ILE A 140 18.84 8.38 6.47
N ASN A 141 18.65 7.09 6.21
CA ASN A 141 18.29 6.09 7.22
C ASN A 141 19.06 4.80 6.92
N GLU A 142 19.85 4.33 7.89
CA GLU A 142 20.72 3.14 7.74
C GLU A 142 19.95 1.86 7.39
N SER A 143 18.67 1.78 7.76
CA SER A 143 17.79 0.66 7.44
C SER A 143 16.42 1.19 7.01
N PRO A 144 16.29 1.67 5.76
CA PRO A 144 15.05 2.23 5.27
C PRO A 144 14.04 1.12 4.99
N VAL A 145 12.80 1.30 5.43
CA VAL A 145 11.70 0.38 5.12
C VAL A 145 11.20 0.62 3.69
N TYR A 146 10.87 -0.44 2.96
CA TYR A 146 10.28 -0.32 1.63
C TYR A 146 8.82 -0.76 1.63
N VAL A 147 7.89 0.17 1.36
CA VAL A 147 6.45 -0.09 1.27
C VAL A 147 6.02 -0.17 -0.19
N LEU A 148 5.58 -1.33 -0.64
CA LEU A 148 5.07 -1.54 -1.98
C LEU A 148 3.54 -1.59 -1.96
N LEU A 149 2.89 -0.71 -2.72
CA LEU A 149 1.46 -0.78 -2.97
C LEU A 149 1.21 -1.33 -4.38
N ASN A 150 0.43 -2.39 -4.49
CA ASN A 150 0.00 -2.91 -5.78
C ASN A 150 -1.33 -2.25 -6.20
N PRO A 151 -1.33 -1.38 -7.23
CA PRO A 151 -2.55 -0.71 -7.66
C PRO A 151 -3.47 -1.62 -8.48
N ALA A 152 -3.02 -2.82 -8.88
CA ALA A 152 -3.84 -3.76 -9.62
C ALA A 152 -4.91 -4.35 -8.70
N ILE A 153 -6.18 -4.10 -9.04
CA ILE A 153 -7.31 -4.61 -8.27
C ILE A 153 -7.50 -6.09 -8.59
N ASN A 154 -7.13 -6.96 -7.65
CA ASN A 154 -7.48 -8.37 -7.71
C ASN A 154 -8.68 -8.64 -6.80
N HIS A 155 -9.88 -8.73 -7.39
CA HIS A 155 -11.12 -9.02 -6.65
C HIS A 155 -11.14 -10.37 -5.92
N ALA A 156 -10.22 -11.29 -6.26
CA ALA A 156 -10.07 -12.56 -5.55
C ALA A 156 -9.20 -12.44 -4.29
N GLN A 157 -8.35 -11.41 -4.20
CA GLN A 157 -7.48 -11.18 -3.05
C GLN A 157 -8.24 -10.39 -1.97
N LYS A 158 -8.43 -11.02 -0.81
CA LYS A 158 -9.12 -10.41 0.35
C LYS A 158 -8.17 -9.61 1.25
N ASP A 159 -6.87 -9.72 1.00
CA ASP A 159 -5.84 -9.02 1.75
C ASP A 159 -5.53 -7.68 1.11
N LEU A 160 -5.11 -6.72 1.93
CA LEU A 160 -4.72 -5.41 1.47
C LEU A 160 -3.51 -5.55 0.51
N PRO A 161 -3.50 -4.88 -0.67
CA PRO A 161 -2.43 -5.00 -1.66
C PRO A 161 -1.22 -4.13 -1.27
N VAL A 162 -0.79 -4.24 -0.02
CA VAL A 162 0.38 -3.54 0.52
C VAL A 162 1.32 -4.58 1.10
N THR A 163 2.59 -4.50 0.69
CA THR A 163 3.67 -5.35 1.18
C THR A 163 4.75 -4.45 1.76
N ILE A 164 5.31 -4.84 2.90
CA ILE A 164 6.44 -4.14 3.52
C ILE A 164 7.66 -5.03 3.40
N TYR A 165 8.73 -4.49 2.85
CA TYR A 165 10.02 -5.14 2.75
C TYR A 165 11.04 -4.46 3.65
N GLU A 166 11.88 -5.29 4.23
CA GLU A 166 13.13 -4.89 4.86
C GLU A 166 14.31 -5.29 3.98
N SER A 167 15.45 -4.65 4.18
CA SER A 167 16.69 -5.01 3.54
C SER A 167 17.53 -5.90 4.45
N GLU A 168 17.81 -7.13 4.03
CA GLU A 168 18.73 -8.02 4.74
C GLU A 168 19.95 -8.31 3.86
N LEU A 169 21.13 -8.37 4.47
CA LEU A 169 22.37 -8.71 3.78
C LEU A 169 22.55 -10.23 3.78
N HIS A 170 22.48 -10.84 2.60
CA HIS A 170 22.68 -12.27 2.40
C HIS A 170 23.94 -12.52 1.58
N VAL A 171 24.69 -13.56 1.94
CA VAL A 171 25.84 -14.00 1.15
C VAL A 171 25.35 -15.00 0.11
N ILE A 172 25.30 -14.58 -1.15
CA ILE A 172 24.94 -15.42 -2.29
C ILE A 172 26.21 -15.57 -3.13
N ASP A 173 26.62 -16.81 -3.38
CA ASP A 173 27.84 -17.14 -4.14
C ASP A 173 29.12 -16.47 -3.61
N GLY A 174 29.21 -16.30 -2.28
CA GLY A 174 30.36 -15.67 -1.61
C GLY A 174 30.39 -14.14 -1.67
N ILE A 175 29.40 -13.51 -2.31
CA ILE A 175 29.28 -12.06 -2.41
C ILE A 175 28.16 -11.58 -1.46
N PRO A 176 28.43 -10.63 -0.55
CA PRO A 176 27.39 -10.02 0.26
C PRO A 176 26.49 -9.15 -0.62
N GLN A 177 25.22 -9.56 -0.75
CA GLN A 177 24.19 -8.85 -1.51
C GLN A 177 23.04 -8.43 -0.59
N LEU A 178 22.53 -7.22 -0.80
CA LEU A 178 21.35 -6.72 -0.11
C LEU A 178 20.11 -7.25 -0.83
N ILE A 179 19.20 -7.88 -0.11
CA ILE A 179 17.96 -8.43 -0.67
C ILE A 179 16.74 -7.89 0.09
N PHE A 180 15.60 -7.85 -0.59
CA PHE A 180 14.31 -7.52 0.02
C PHE A 180 13.68 -8.74 0.66
N VAL A 181 13.26 -8.58 1.91
CA VAL A 181 12.66 -9.63 2.72
C VAL A 181 11.31 -9.16 3.24
N ASN A 182 10.27 -9.96 3.02
CA ASN A 182 8.90 -9.56 3.36
C ASN A 182 8.74 -9.53 4.89
N SER A 183 8.11 -8.46 5.37
CA SER A 183 7.88 -8.17 6.78
C SER A 183 6.39 -8.07 7.08
N SER A 184 5.98 -8.72 8.18
CA SER A 184 4.61 -8.64 8.66
C SER A 184 4.31 -7.26 9.22
N TYR A 185 3.12 -6.75 8.94
CA TYR A 185 2.62 -5.49 9.50
C TYR A 185 1.23 -5.66 10.09
N THR A 186 0.86 -4.71 10.93
CA THR A 186 -0.48 -4.57 11.48
C THR A 186 -1.02 -3.19 11.13
N ILE A 187 -2.33 -3.09 10.92
CA ILE A 187 -2.98 -1.80 10.72
C ILE A 187 -3.23 -1.19 12.08
N GLU A 188 -2.64 -0.02 12.35
CA GLU A 188 -2.91 0.76 13.54
C GLU A 188 -3.75 1.97 13.15
N THR A 189 -4.74 2.30 13.99
CA THR A 189 -5.60 3.45 13.77
C THR A 189 -5.71 4.25 15.05
N VAL A 190 -5.58 5.56 14.94
CA VAL A 190 -6.01 6.47 16.01
C VAL A 190 -7.54 6.56 15.99
N GLU A 191 -8.17 6.87 17.11
CA GLU A 191 -9.65 6.97 17.22
C GLU A 191 -10.28 7.83 16.11
N ALA A 192 -9.72 9.00 15.85
CA ALA A 192 -10.20 9.90 14.79
C ALA A 192 -10.04 9.27 13.39
N GLU A 193 -8.95 8.56 13.14
CA GLU A 193 -8.69 7.86 11.88
C GLU A 193 -9.65 6.68 11.70
N ARG A 194 -9.89 5.90 12.76
CA ARG A 194 -10.85 4.79 12.77
C ARG A 194 -12.25 5.27 12.39
N ILE A 195 -12.72 6.34 13.02
CA ILE A 195 -14.04 6.93 12.72
C ILE A 195 -14.09 7.42 11.27
N SER A 196 -13.03 8.09 10.80
CA SER A 196 -12.96 8.62 9.44
C SER A 196 -13.00 7.51 8.39
N VAL A 197 -12.22 6.44 8.59
CA VAL A 197 -12.19 5.27 7.70
C VAL A 197 -13.53 4.54 7.70
N ASP A 198 -14.13 4.32 8.88
CA ASP A 198 -15.46 3.69 8.99
C ASP A 198 -16.52 4.52 8.26
N HIS A 199 -16.49 5.85 8.39
CA HIS A 199 -17.43 6.73 7.70
C HIS A 199 -17.30 6.60 6.19
N VAL A 200 -16.09 6.71 5.64
CA VAL A 200 -15.84 6.61 4.19
C VAL A 200 -16.21 5.23 3.64
N ALA A 201 -15.95 4.16 4.40
CA ALA A 201 -16.28 2.80 3.99
C ALA A 201 -17.79 2.54 3.91
N HIS A 202 -18.61 3.29 4.65
CA HIS A 202 -20.07 3.15 4.70
C HIS A 202 -20.83 4.17 3.84
N LEU A 203 -20.14 5.04 3.09
CA LEU A 203 -20.77 5.94 2.12
C LEU A 203 -21.39 5.13 0.98
N LYS A 204 -22.66 4.75 1.14
CA LYS A 204 -23.48 4.24 0.05
C LYS A 204 -23.93 5.43 -0.83
N PRO A 205 -23.90 5.33 -2.16
CA PRO A 205 -24.30 6.43 -3.06
C PRO A 205 -25.79 6.85 -3.04
N SER A 206 -26.58 6.56 -2.00
CA SER A 206 -28.04 6.80 -2.01
C SER A 206 -28.53 7.58 -0.79
N ASP A 207 -29.21 8.68 -1.14
CA ASP A 207 -30.21 9.47 -0.40
C ASP A 207 -29.77 10.33 0.79
N GLY A 208 -29.77 11.64 0.52
CA GLY A 208 -29.71 12.70 1.50
C GLY A 208 -30.89 12.61 2.48
N GLY A 209 -30.58 12.25 3.73
CA GLY A 209 -31.54 12.14 4.82
C GLY A 209 -30.89 12.40 6.17
N SER A 210 -31.32 13.50 6.78
CA SER A 210 -30.86 14.09 8.05
C SER A 210 -30.97 13.16 9.27
N ALA A 211 -30.01 13.29 10.20
CA ALA A 211 -29.98 12.88 11.62
C ALA A 211 -30.30 11.41 12.04
N ALA A 212 -31.22 10.69 11.38
CA ALA A 212 -31.47 9.25 11.61
C ALA A 212 -30.28 8.35 11.22
N THR A 213 -29.32 8.95 10.51
CA THR A 213 -28.15 8.34 9.90
C THR A 213 -27.09 7.91 10.91
N GLN A 214 -26.97 8.53 12.10
CA GLN A 214 -25.90 8.18 13.05
C GLN A 214 -26.14 6.82 13.74
N LEU A 215 -27.32 6.60 14.30
CA LEU A 215 -27.67 5.30 14.90
C LEU A 215 -27.74 4.21 13.81
N ALA A 216 -28.30 4.53 12.65
CA ALA A 216 -28.35 3.60 11.53
C ALA A 216 -26.95 3.24 11.01
N ALA A 217 -26.03 4.20 10.90
CA ALA A 217 -24.63 3.96 10.55
C ALA A 217 -23.93 3.11 11.62
N HIS A 218 -24.14 3.42 12.91
CA HIS A 218 -23.57 2.64 14.02
C HIS A 218 -24.07 1.19 14.03
N LEU A 219 -25.38 0.97 13.85
CA LEU A 219 -25.95 -0.38 13.73
C LEU A 219 -25.47 -1.09 12.46
N THR A 220 -25.27 -0.37 11.37
CA THR A 220 -24.71 -0.94 10.12
C THR A 220 -23.26 -1.35 10.31
N SER A 221 -22.44 -0.55 10.99
CA SER A 221 -21.04 -0.87 11.31
C SER A 221 -20.96 -2.10 12.21
N ILE A 222 -21.78 -2.16 13.29
CA ILE A 222 -21.88 -3.35 14.15
C ILE A 222 -22.33 -4.58 13.35
N HIS A 223 -23.36 -4.44 12.51
CA HIS A 223 -23.85 -5.54 11.69
C HIS A 223 -22.76 -6.07 10.72
N SER A 224 -22.04 -5.17 10.07
CA SER A 224 -20.91 -5.49 9.20
C SER A 224 -19.79 -6.20 9.97
N ALA A 225 -19.47 -5.75 11.20
CA ALA A 225 -18.47 -6.38 12.06
C ALA A 225 -18.88 -7.81 12.49
N ILE A 226 -20.14 -8.01 12.88
CA ILE A 226 -20.70 -9.34 13.21
C ILE A 226 -20.65 -10.25 11.98
N LYS A 227 -21.01 -9.73 10.80
CA LYS A 227 -20.95 -10.49 9.54
C LYS A 227 -19.51 -10.91 9.21
N MET A 228 -18.54 -10.03 9.41
CA MET A 228 -17.12 -10.32 9.23
C MET A 228 -16.63 -11.39 10.22
N LEU A 229 -16.98 -11.28 11.50
CA LEU A 229 -16.67 -12.30 12.52
C LEU A 229 -17.27 -13.66 12.16
N ASN A 230 -18.55 -13.69 11.75
CA ASN A 230 -19.22 -14.91 11.33
C ASN A 230 -18.54 -15.54 10.09
N SER A 231 -18.06 -14.72 9.15
CA SER A 231 -17.25 -15.21 8.04
C SER A 231 -15.96 -15.87 8.52
N ARG A 232 -15.25 -15.28 9.49
CA ARG A 232 -14.02 -15.86 10.09
C ARG A 232 -14.31 -17.17 10.84
N ILE A 233 -15.39 -17.22 11.64
CA ILE A 233 -15.83 -18.44 12.33
C ILE A 233 -16.12 -19.57 11.34
N ARG A 234 -16.75 -19.26 10.20
CA ARG A 234 -16.97 -20.27 9.15
C ARG A 234 -15.66 -20.80 8.58
N VAL A 235 -14.65 -19.95 8.34
CA VAL A 235 -13.33 -20.42 7.89
C VAL A 235 -12.71 -21.37 8.91
N LEU A 236 -12.75 -21.01 10.20
CA LEU A 236 -12.27 -21.87 11.28
C LEU A 236 -13.03 -23.20 11.33
N HIS A 237 -14.36 -23.18 11.21
CA HIS A 237 -15.17 -24.40 11.16
C HIS A 237 -14.79 -25.30 9.97
N HIS A 238 -14.64 -24.73 8.77
CA HIS A 238 -14.22 -25.49 7.59
C HIS A 238 -12.81 -26.08 7.78
N TYR A 239 -11.90 -25.32 8.38
CA TYR A 239 -10.56 -25.79 8.70
C TYR A 239 -10.61 -26.97 9.69
N LEU A 240 -11.36 -26.87 10.79
CA LEU A 240 -11.52 -27.95 11.77
C LEU A 240 -12.17 -29.20 11.15
N VAL A 241 -13.17 -29.04 10.29
CA VAL A 241 -13.78 -30.15 9.55
C VAL A 241 -12.78 -30.78 8.56
N ALA A 242 -11.95 -29.98 7.89
CA ALA A 242 -10.90 -30.48 7.00
C ALA A 242 -9.81 -31.23 7.78
N MET A 243 -9.49 -30.79 9.00
CA MET A 243 -8.59 -31.50 9.91
C MET A 243 -9.18 -32.83 10.37
N GLN A 244 -10.46 -32.86 10.75
CA GLN A 244 -11.16 -34.10 11.14
C GLN A 244 -11.16 -35.12 9.99
N LYS A 245 -11.24 -34.65 8.74
CA LYS A 245 -11.17 -35.48 7.52
C LYS A 245 -9.74 -35.87 7.12
N GLY A 246 -8.71 -35.43 7.86
CA GLY A 246 -7.30 -35.75 7.60
C GLY A 246 -6.67 -35.01 6.43
N ILE A 247 -7.28 -33.92 5.94
CA ILE A 247 -6.86 -33.20 4.74
C ILE A 247 -5.78 -32.12 5.06
N CYS A 248 -5.60 -31.75 6.34
CA CYS A 248 -4.67 -30.68 6.75
C CYS A 248 -3.83 -31.05 7.99
N VAL A 249 -2.57 -30.61 8.02
CA VAL A 249 -1.59 -30.97 9.07
C VAL A 249 -1.85 -30.18 10.38
N PRO A 250 -1.71 -30.78 11.58
CA PRO A 250 -2.13 -30.16 12.87
C PRO A 250 -1.20 -29.08 13.44
N LEU A 251 -0.36 -28.41 12.65
CA LEU A 251 0.60 -27.43 13.18
C LEU A 251 -0.09 -26.22 13.85
N PHE A 252 -1.32 -25.90 13.41
CA PHE A 252 -2.07 -24.73 13.87
C PHE A 252 -2.76 -24.95 15.23
N LEU A 253 -3.11 -26.19 15.61
CA LEU A 253 -3.75 -26.48 16.91
C LEU A 253 -2.83 -26.16 18.09
N TRP A 254 -1.52 -26.36 17.94
CA TRP A 254 -0.54 -26.04 18.98
C TRP A 254 -0.41 -24.51 19.17
N GLN A 255 -0.47 -23.73 18.10
CA GLN A 255 -0.47 -22.26 18.18
C GLN A 255 -1.80 -21.69 18.72
N LEU A 256 -2.93 -22.31 18.37
CA LEU A 256 -4.25 -21.86 18.85
C LEU A 256 -4.46 -22.16 20.34
N GLN A 257 -4.00 -23.33 20.80
CA GLN A 257 -4.09 -23.72 22.22
C GLN A 257 -3.24 -22.81 23.11
N ASN A 258 -2.07 -22.36 22.64
CA ASN A 258 -1.25 -21.39 23.37
C ASN A 258 -1.82 -19.96 23.39
N ARG A 259 -2.69 -19.59 22.44
CA ARG A 259 -3.32 -18.26 22.39
C ARG A 259 -4.65 -18.15 23.13
N LEU A 260 -5.34 -19.27 23.38
CA LEU A 260 -6.62 -19.30 24.11
C LEU A 260 -6.46 -19.45 25.64
N ILE A 261 -5.26 -19.79 26.10
CA ILE A 261 -4.94 -20.03 27.53
C ILE A 261 -4.23 -18.82 28.17
N SER A 262 -3.90 -17.78 27.40
CA SER A 262 -3.36 -16.50 27.88
C SER A 262 -4.34 -15.37 27.68
#